data_AF-A0A1F9EZD2-F1
#
_entry.id   AF-A0A1F9EZD2-F1
#
_cell.length_a   1.000
_cell.length_b   1.000
_cell.length_c   1.000
_cell.angle_alpha   90.00
_cell.angle_beta   90.00
_cell.angle_gamma   90.00
#
_symmetry.space_group_name_H-M   'P 1'
#
loop_
_entity.id
_entity.type
_entity.pdbx_description
1 polymer ?
#
loop_
_entity_poly.entity_id
_entity_poly.type
_entity_poly.pdbx_seq_one_letter_code
_entity_poly.pdbx_strand_id
1 'polypeptide(L)'
;MDAKKRKKLEADGWRVGTVQELLDLTDAEVELIDMHIRLIDEIKRRLSARRISQAALAKELGTSASRLSNMLAGREVSADALVRALLVLGATSRDVGRVMGGEGKKQRGRAA
;
A
#
# COMPACT_ATOMS: atom_id res chain seq x y z
N MET A 1 -6.17 13.73 -15.78
CA MET A 1 -7.47 14.43 -15.84
C MET A 1 -7.38 15.54 -16.86
N ASP A 2 -8.34 15.59 -17.78
CA ASP A 2 -8.44 16.60 -18.83
C ASP A 2 -8.67 18.01 -18.29
N ALA A 3 -7.97 18.99 -18.87
CA ALA A 3 -8.07 20.39 -18.46
C ALA A 3 -9.48 20.98 -18.64
N LYS A 4 -10.20 20.57 -19.69
CA LYS A 4 -11.59 21.01 -19.94
C LYS A 4 -12.54 20.53 -18.84
N LYS A 5 -12.39 19.29 -18.39
CA LYS A 5 -13.19 18.70 -17.31
C LYS A 5 -12.91 19.38 -15.97
N ARG A 6 -11.65 19.70 -15.67
CA ARG A 6 -11.26 20.45 -14.47
C ARG A 6 -11.93 21.81 -14.41
N LYS A 7 -11.82 22.60 -15.49
CA LYS A 7 -12.43 23.95 -15.55
C LYS A 7 -13.95 23.93 -15.37
N LYS A 8 -14.64 22.94 -15.96
CA LYS A 8 -16.09 22.80 -15.80
C LYS A 8 -16.47 22.54 -14.33
N LEU A 9 -15.79 21.59 -13.68
CA LEU A 9 -16.04 21.27 -12.27
C LEU A 9 -15.76 22.47 -11.35
N GLU A 10 -14.65 23.19 -11.59
CA GLU A 10 -14.32 24.41 -10.83
C GLU A 10 -15.35 25.52 -11.05
N ALA A 11 -15.86 25.70 -12.27
CA ALA A 11 -16.94 26.66 -12.56
C ALA A 11 -18.27 26.29 -11.89
N ASP A 12 -18.54 24.99 -11.76
CA ASP A 12 -19.70 24.45 -11.06
C ASP A 12 -19.53 24.45 -9.52
N GLY A 13 -18.45 25.05 -8.99
CA GLY A 13 -18.18 25.19 -7.55
C GLY A 13 -17.51 23.99 -6.88
N TRP A 14 -17.09 22.98 -7.66
CA TRP A 14 -16.37 21.81 -7.14
C TRP A 14 -14.87 22.11 -6.98
N ARG A 15 -14.29 21.65 -5.88
CA ARG A 15 -12.84 21.69 -5.67
C ARG A 15 -12.18 20.46 -6.30
N VAL A 16 -11.21 20.68 -7.18
CA VAL A 16 -10.40 19.61 -7.79
C VAL A 16 -9.01 19.64 -7.14
N GLY A 17 -8.63 18.54 -6.51
CA GLY A 17 -7.36 18.42 -5.79
C GLY A 17 -6.83 16.99 -5.74
N THR A 18 -5.74 16.79 -5.02
CA THR A 18 -5.16 15.47 -4.76
C THR A 18 -5.77 14.82 -3.51
N VAL A 19 -5.53 13.51 -3.32
CA VAL A 19 -5.93 12.83 -2.07
C VAL A 19 -5.17 13.40 -0.87
N GLN A 20 -3.90 13.76 -1.05
CA GLN A 20 -3.08 14.41 -0.02
C GLN A 20 -3.74 15.72 0.43
N GLU A 21 -4.18 16.56 -0.51
CA GLU A 21 -4.88 17.81 -0.20
C GLU A 21 -6.26 17.58 0.45
N LEU A 22 -6.99 16.54 0.02
CA LEU A 22 -8.31 16.21 0.57
C LEU A 22 -8.21 15.76 2.03
N LEU A 23 -7.18 14.98 2.36
CA LEU A 23 -6.98 14.38 3.68
C LEU A 23 -6.00 15.18 4.55
N ASP A 24 -5.52 16.33 4.06
CA ASP A 24 -4.52 17.19 4.72
C ASP A 24 -3.27 16.44 5.18
N LEU A 25 -2.76 15.55 4.32
CA LEU A 25 -1.62 14.69 4.65
C LEU A 25 -0.30 15.43 4.47
N THR A 26 0.58 15.30 5.45
CA THR A 26 1.98 15.70 5.35
C THR A 26 2.73 14.78 4.38
N ASP A 27 3.85 15.26 3.84
CA ASP A 27 4.72 14.44 2.96
C ASP A 27 5.20 13.17 3.67
N ALA A 28 5.43 13.25 4.99
CA ALA A 28 5.82 12.11 5.81
C ALA A 28 4.70 11.05 5.90
N GLU A 29 3.45 11.48 6.05
CA GLU A 29 2.29 10.56 6.08
C GLU A 29 2.05 9.92 4.72
N VAL A 30 2.18 10.68 3.63
CA VAL A 30 2.10 10.16 2.27
C VAL A 30 3.17 9.09 2.05
N GLU A 31 4.42 9.37 2.40
CA GLU A 31 5.50 8.40 2.23
C GLU A 31 5.30 7.16 3.12
N LEU A 32 4.79 7.31 4.35
CA LEU A 32 4.47 6.18 5.22
C LEU A 32 3.35 5.30 4.63
N ILE A 33 2.29 5.91 4.08
CA ILE A 33 1.21 5.19 3.38
C ILE A 33 1.77 4.43 2.18
N ASP A 34 2.61 5.09 1.39
CA ASP A 34 3.27 4.49 0.23
C ASP A 34 4.15 3.29 0.63
N MET A 35 4.94 3.40 1.70
CA MET A 35 5.72 2.29 2.24
C MET A 35 4.82 1.11 2.62
N HIS A 36 3.70 1.35 3.31
CA HIS A 36 2.74 0.29 3.65
C HIS A 36 2.19 -0.40 2.40
N ILE A 37 1.82 0.36 1.36
CA ILE A 37 1.33 -0.18 0.10
C ILE A 37 2.38 -1.08 -0.56
N ARG A 38 3.63 -0.61 -0.67
CA ARG A 38 4.74 -1.37 -1.26
C ARG A 38 4.98 -2.69 -0.52
N LEU A 39 4.97 -2.65 0.82
CA LEU A 39 5.14 -3.84 1.66
C LEU A 39 3.97 -4.83 1.49
N ILE A 40 2.72 -4.36 1.50
CA ILE A 40 1.53 -5.20 1.28
C ILE A 40 1.60 -5.89 -0.08
N ASP A 41 1.94 -5.15 -1.13
CA ASP A 41 2.05 -5.67 -2.49
C ASP A 41 3.14 -6.75 -2.60
N GLU A 42 4.29 -6.54 -1.94
CA GLU A 42 5.35 -7.56 -1.89
C GLU A 42 4.90 -8.83 -1.15
N ILE A 43 4.17 -8.70 -0.04
CA ILE A 43 3.60 -9.86 0.68
C ILE A 43 2.68 -10.65 -0.26
N LYS A 44 1.73 -9.97 -0.93
CA LYS A 44 0.82 -10.60 -1.89
C LYS A 44 1.58 -11.30 -3.01
N ARG A 45 2.61 -10.64 -3.58
CA ARG A 45 3.46 -11.21 -4.63
C ARG A 45 4.16 -12.50 -4.17
N ARG A 46 4.72 -12.50 -2.95
CA ARG A 46 5.40 -13.68 -2.38
C ARG A 46 4.44 -14.82 -2.09
N LEU A 47 3.26 -14.53 -1.55
CA LEU A 47 2.20 -15.53 -1.34
C LEU A 47 1.84 -16.21 -2.66
N SER A 48 1.57 -15.43 -3.71
CA SER A 48 1.26 -15.97 -5.04
C SER A 48 2.41 -16.79 -5.63
N ALA A 49 3.65 -16.29 -5.54
CA ALA A 49 4.83 -16.98 -6.07
C ALA A 49 5.11 -18.33 -5.37
N ARG A 50 4.84 -18.42 -4.06
CA ARG A 50 5.04 -19.63 -3.26
C ARG A 50 3.80 -20.51 -3.14
N ARG A 51 2.67 -20.11 -3.72
CA ARG A 51 1.36 -20.77 -3.60
C ARG A 51 0.92 -20.97 -2.13
N ILE A 52 1.25 -20.01 -1.28
CA ILE A 52 0.86 -20.00 0.15
C ILE A 52 -0.47 -19.26 0.27
N SER A 53 -1.42 -19.84 1.01
CA SER A 53 -2.70 -19.17 1.28
C SER A 53 -2.56 -18.13 2.38
N GLN A 54 -3.48 -17.16 2.41
CA GLN A 54 -3.55 -16.21 3.52
C GLN A 54 -3.75 -16.94 4.86
N ALA A 55 -4.60 -17.96 4.91
CA ALA A 55 -4.81 -18.73 6.14
C ALA A 55 -3.54 -19.41 6.65
N ALA A 56 -2.67 -19.89 5.74
CA ALA A 56 -1.38 -20.48 6.11
C ALA A 56 -0.43 -19.44 6.72
N LEU A 57 -0.27 -18.28 6.07
CA LEU A 57 0.55 -17.19 6.62
C LEU A 57 -0.01 -16.68 7.95
N ALA A 58 -1.33 -16.60 8.10
CA ALA A 58 -1.96 -16.17 9.34
C ALA A 58 -1.61 -17.11 10.50
N LYS A 59 -1.62 -18.43 10.25
CA LYS A 59 -1.20 -19.44 11.22
C LYS A 59 0.27 -19.27 11.62
N GLU A 60 1.16 -19.05 10.67
CA GLU A 60 2.58 -18.81 10.94
C GLU A 60 2.82 -17.54 11.77
N LEU A 61 2.03 -16.49 11.53
CA LEU A 61 2.10 -15.24 12.27
C LEU A 61 1.34 -15.25 13.62
N GLY A 62 0.72 -16.36 13.99
CA GLY A 62 -0.10 -16.44 15.21
C GLY A 62 -1.30 -15.47 15.20
N THR A 63 -1.84 -15.16 14.01
CA THR A 63 -2.95 -14.23 13.83
C THR A 63 -4.14 -14.91 13.14
N SER A 64 -5.30 -14.27 13.16
CA SER A 64 -6.47 -14.79 12.44
C SER A 64 -6.40 -14.49 10.94
N ALA A 65 -6.99 -15.35 10.11
CA ALA A 65 -7.09 -15.12 8.67
C ALA A 65 -7.85 -13.81 8.34
N SER A 66 -8.85 -13.45 9.15
CA SER A 66 -9.56 -12.17 9.03
C SER A 66 -8.64 -10.97 9.30
N ARG A 67 -7.85 -11.03 10.38
CA ARG A 67 -6.87 -9.96 10.70
C ARG A 67 -5.82 -9.84 9.61
N LEU A 68 -5.32 -10.95 9.08
CA LEU A 68 -4.39 -10.93 7.96
C LEU A 68 -5.04 -10.32 6.70
N SER A 69 -6.30 -10.65 6.41
CA SER A 69 -7.04 -10.07 5.28
C SER A 69 -7.20 -8.56 5.42
N ASN A 70 -7.58 -8.07 6.60
CA ASN A 70 -7.64 -6.63 6.89
C ASN A 70 -6.28 -5.94 6.75
N MET A 71 -5.21 -6.58 7.23
CA MET A 71 -3.84 -6.07 7.09
C MET A 71 -3.45 -5.97 5.60
N LEU A 72 -3.71 -7.00 4.80
CA LEU A 72 -3.42 -7.01 3.35
C LEU A 72 -4.35 -6.10 2.54
N ALA A 73 -5.48 -5.69 3.12
CA ALA A 73 -6.37 -4.68 2.58
C ALA A 73 -5.99 -3.25 3.02
N GLY A 74 -4.99 -3.09 3.90
CA GLY A 74 -4.56 -1.79 4.42
C GLY A 74 -5.52 -1.16 5.44
N ARG A 75 -6.40 -1.94 6.08
CA ARG A 75 -7.42 -1.43 7.02
C ARG A 75 -6.92 -1.34 8.46
N GLU A 76 -6.18 -2.35 8.92
CA GLU A 76 -5.61 -2.45 10.26
C GLU A 76 -4.16 -2.90 10.12
N VAL A 77 -3.26 -1.94 9.90
CA VAL A 77 -1.88 -2.22 9.48
C VAL A 77 -0.87 -1.46 10.32
N SER A 78 0.22 -2.14 10.67
CA SER A 78 1.42 -1.52 11.24
C SER A 78 2.65 -1.93 10.44
N ALA A 79 3.66 -1.06 10.40
CA ALA A 79 4.92 -1.35 9.74
C ALA A 79 5.58 -2.62 10.31
N ASP A 80 5.57 -2.80 11.64
CA ASP A 80 6.10 -4.00 12.30
C ASP A 80 5.40 -5.28 11.81
N ALA A 81 4.06 -5.29 11.70
CA ALA A 81 3.32 -6.46 11.23
C ALA A 81 3.65 -6.82 9.78
N LEU A 82 3.78 -5.82 8.90
CA LEU A 82 4.16 -6.02 7.50
C LEU A 82 5.58 -6.54 7.36
N VAL A 83 6.51 -5.98 8.14
CA VAL A 83 7.92 -6.42 8.16
C VAL A 83 8.00 -7.87 8.66
N ARG A 84 7.33 -8.23 9.76
CA ARG A 84 7.28 -9.62 10.25
C ARG A 84 6.74 -10.58 9.21
N ALA A 85 5.64 -10.23 8.53
CA ALA A 85 5.07 -11.05 7.47
C ALA A 85 6.07 -11.32 6.33
N LEU A 86 6.82 -10.30 5.90
CA LEU A 86 7.86 -10.47 4.88
C LEU A 86 8.99 -11.37 5.36
N LEU A 87 9.47 -11.19 6.60
CA LEU A 87 10.54 -12.01 7.18
C LEU A 87 10.12 -13.48 7.28
N VAL A 88 8.88 -13.76 7.72
CA VAL A 88 8.31 -15.13 7.75
C VAL A 88 8.24 -15.73 6.34
N LEU A 89 7.89 -14.92 5.33
CA LEU A 89 7.96 -15.31 3.91
C LEU A 89 9.39 -15.35 3.34
N GLY A 90 10.42 -15.35 4.19
CA GLY A 90 11.82 -15.48 3.82
C GLY A 90 12.41 -14.25 3.13
N ALA A 91 11.92 -13.05 3.43
CA ALA A 91 12.60 -11.81 3.04
C ALA A 91 13.82 -11.58 3.92
N THR A 92 14.89 -11.06 3.32
CA THR A 92 16.01 -10.52 4.10
C THR A 92 15.72 -9.09 4.53
N SER A 93 16.44 -8.57 5.53
CA SER A 93 16.36 -7.15 5.91
C SER A 93 16.68 -6.21 4.73
N ARG A 94 17.60 -6.63 3.84
CA ARG A 94 17.91 -5.92 2.59
C ARG A 94 16.71 -5.89 1.63
N ASP A 95 15.96 -6.97 1.52
CA ASP A 95 14.75 -6.99 0.69
C ASP A 95 13.68 -6.06 1.24
N VAL A 96 13.47 -6.07 2.55
CA VAL A 96 12.52 -5.15 3.22
C VAL A 96 12.91 -3.70 2.97
N GLY A 97 14.19 -3.35 3.18
CA GLY A 97 14.69 -2.00 2.90
C GLY A 97 14.53 -1.59 1.44
N ARG A 98 14.74 -2.52 0.50
CA ARG A 98 14.52 -2.26 -0.94
C ARG A 98 13.03 -2.01 -1.26
N VAL A 99 12.12 -2.73 -0.61
CA VAL A 99 10.68 -2.55 -0.81
C VAL A 99 10.21 -1.21 -0.24
N MET A 100 10.71 -0.83 0.94
CA MET A 100 10.41 0.45 1.56
C MET A 100 10.97 1.63 0.74
N GLY A 101 12.24 1.56 0.36
CA GLY A 101 12.93 2.62 -0.39
C GLY A 101 12.72 2.57 -1.91
N GLY A 102 11.96 1.61 -2.42
CA GLY A 102 11.64 1.55 -3.84
C GLY A 102 10.71 2.69 -4.21
N GLU A 103 10.91 3.33 -5.37
CA GLU A 103 9.96 4.33 -5.85
C GLU A 103 8.57 3.67 -5.98
N GLY A 104 7.57 4.22 -5.27
CA GLY A 104 6.18 3.80 -5.45
C GLY A 104 5.87 3.83 -6.95
N LYS A 105 5.08 2.87 -7.44
CA LYS A 105 4.62 2.92 -8.84
C LYS A 105 4.01 4.30 -9.05
N LYS A 106 4.75 5.22 -9.70
CA LYS A 106 4.25 6.52 -10.16
C LYS A 106 2.86 6.24 -10.71
N GLN A 107 1.85 6.84 -10.07
CA GLN A 107 0.42 6.68 -10.35
C GLN A 107 0.19 6.09 -11.75
N ARG A 108 -0.04 4.76 -11.82
CA ARG A 108 -0.58 4.13 -13.02
C ARG A 108 -1.97 4.72 -13.21
N GLY A 109 -2.05 5.85 -13.92
CA GLY A 109 -3.29 6.61 -14.08
C GLY A 109 -3.12 8.10 -14.38
N ARG A 110 -2.00 8.55 -14.97
CA ARG A 110 -1.98 9.82 -15.70
C ARG A 110 -1.05 9.74 -16.91
N ALA A 111 -1.40 8.83 -17.83
CA ALA A 111 -0.96 8.96 -19.21
C ALA A 111 -2.06 9.69 -19.97
N ALA A 112 -1.65 10.81 -20.59
CA ALA A 112 -2.33 11.64 -21.58
C ALA A 112 -3.76 12.09 -21.24
#